data_AF-A0A535IV65-F1
#
_entry.id   AF-A0A535IV65-F1
#
_cell.length_a   1.000
_cell.length_b   1.000
_cell.length_c   1.000
_cell.angle_alpha   90.00
_cell.angle_beta   90.00
_cell.angle_gamma   90.00
#
_symmetry.space_group_name_H-M   'P 1'
#
loop_
_entity.id
_entity.type
_entity.pdbx_description
1 polymer ?
#
loop_
_entity_poly.entity_id
_entity_poly.type
_entity_poly.pdbx_seq_one_letter_code
_entity_poly.pdbx_strand_id
1 'polypeptide(L)'
;MERFGAGVRRPDGSLDRRRLAEIVFADAGQLAALEAIVHPAVRPRILAAIVAADAVGAPAVIVEAIRLVEGGLAELCDEVWLVVCDPAEQ
;
A
#
# COMPACT_ATOMS: atom_id res chain seq x y z
N MET A 1 6.68 -11.70 -10.28
CA MET A 1 5.38 -12.05 -10.88
C MET A 1 5.22 -13.55 -11.09
N GLU A 2 6.29 -14.29 -11.39
CA GLU A 2 6.26 -15.76 -11.49
C GLU A 2 5.62 -16.44 -10.26
N ARG A 3 5.84 -15.90 -9.05
CA ARG A 3 5.26 -16.39 -7.79
C ARG A 3 3.73 -16.45 -7.75
N PHE A 4 3.04 -15.56 -8.47
CA PHE A 4 1.56 -15.53 -8.48
C PHE A 4 0.99 -16.21 -9.74
N GLY A 5 1.81 -16.93 -10.51
CA GLY A 5 1.42 -17.66 -11.71
C GLY A 5 1.29 -16.78 -12.96
N ALA A 6 1.25 -17.42 -14.13
CA ALA A 6 1.24 -16.73 -15.43
C ALA A 6 -0.04 -15.91 -15.69
N GLY A 7 -1.13 -16.18 -14.97
CA GLY A 7 -2.43 -15.54 -15.18
C GLY A 7 -2.60 -14.14 -14.57
N VAL A 8 -1.62 -13.63 -13.80
CA VAL A 8 -1.73 -12.28 -13.20
C VAL A 8 -1.31 -11.16 -14.14
N ARG A 9 -0.71 -11.48 -15.29
CA ARG A 9 -0.36 -10.49 -16.32
C ARG A 9 -1.31 -10.63 -17.50
N ARG A 10 -1.91 -9.53 -17.92
CA ARG A 10 -2.70 -9.46 -19.13
C ARG A 10 -1.81 -9.49 -20.37
N PRO A 11 -2.36 -9.82 -21.56
CA PRO A 11 -1.61 -9.80 -22.82
C PRO A 11 -0.98 -8.45 -23.14
N ASP A 12 -1.58 -7.34 -22.69
CA ASP A 12 -1.05 -5.98 -22.82
C ASP A 12 0.08 -5.65 -21.83
N GLY A 13 0.46 -6.61 -20.97
CA GLY A 13 1.47 -6.46 -19.93
C GLY A 13 0.97 -5.80 -18.64
N SER A 14 -0.29 -5.38 -18.56
CA SER A 14 -0.90 -4.84 -17.35
C SER A 14 -1.16 -5.93 -16.31
N LEU A 15 -1.32 -5.52 -15.05
CA LEU A 15 -1.60 -6.44 -13.94
C LEU A 15 -3.11 -6.74 -13.88
N ASP A 16 -3.46 -8.02 -13.87
CA ASP A 16 -4.80 -8.47 -13.49
C ASP A 16 -4.96 -8.43 -11.97
N ARG A 17 -5.39 -7.27 -11.47
CA ARG A 17 -5.61 -7.02 -10.04
C ARG A 17 -6.66 -7.95 -9.44
N ARG A 18 -7.70 -8.32 -10.20
CA ARG A 18 -8.75 -9.20 -9.70
C ARG A 18 -8.19 -10.60 -9.50
N ARG A 19 -7.46 -11.11 -10.49
CA ARG A 19 -6.81 -12.43 -10.39
C ARG A 19 -5.76 -12.46 -9.29
N LEU A 20 -4.96 -11.41 -9.16
CA LEU A 20 -3.99 -11.31 -8.07
C LEU A 20 -4.70 -11.31 -6.71
N ALA A 21 -5.78 -10.53 -6.56
CA ALA A 21 -6.58 -10.47 -5.35
C ALA A 21 -7.15 -11.85 -4.98
N GLU A 22 -7.74 -12.58 -5.94
CA GLU A 22 -8.23 -13.95 -5.73
C GLU A 22 -7.14 -14.87 -5.14
N ILE A 23 -5.88 -14.71 -5.56
CA ILE A 23 -4.75 -15.53 -5.09
C ILE A 23 -4.29 -15.10 -3.71
N VAL A 24 -4.04 -13.81 -3.50
CA VAL A 24 -3.42 -13.32 -2.26
C VAL A 24 -4.39 -13.28 -1.10
N PHE A 25 -5.69 -13.08 -1.33
CA PHE A 25 -6.67 -13.11 -0.25
C PHE A 25 -7.14 -14.53 0.10
N ALA A 26 -6.81 -15.54 -0.71
CA ALA A 26 -7.04 -16.94 -0.39
C ALA A 26 -5.91 -17.56 0.47
N ASP A 27 -4.73 -16.92 0.56
CA ASP A 27 -3.55 -17.46 1.25
C ASP A 27 -2.75 -16.33 1.92
N ALA A 28 -2.69 -16.37 3.26
CA ALA A 28 -1.98 -15.36 4.05
C ALA A 28 -0.47 -15.29 3.75
N GLY A 29 0.17 -16.40 3.38
CA GLY A 29 1.58 -16.43 2.97
C GLY A 29 1.81 -15.76 1.62
N GLN A 30 0.83 -15.85 0.71
CA GLN A 30 0.87 -15.14 -0.58
C GLN A 30 0.59 -13.64 -0.42
N LEU A 31 -0.31 -13.26 0.49
CA LEU A 31 -0.49 -11.86 0.87
C LEU A 31 0.80 -11.27 1.43
N ALA A 32 1.42 -11.93 2.42
CA ALA A 32 2.68 -11.48 3.00
C ALA A 32 3.80 -11.37 1.94
N ALA A 33 3.84 -12.31 0.98
CA ALA A 33 4.79 -12.23 -0.13
C ALA A 33 4.53 -11.06 -1.07
N LEU A 34 3.26 -10.72 -1.34
CA LEU A 34 2.90 -9.54 -2.12
C LEU A 34 3.29 -8.26 -1.37
N GLU A 35 2.96 -8.17 -0.10
CA GLU A 35 3.32 -7.06 0.79
C GLU A 35 4.83 -6.83 0.80
N ALA A 36 5.64 -7.89 0.95
CA ALA A 36 7.10 -7.81 0.91
C ALA A 36 7.67 -7.28 -0.42
N ILE A 37 6.94 -7.41 -1.53
CA ILE A 37 7.32 -6.82 -2.83
C ILE A 37 6.84 -5.37 -2.93
N VAL A 38 5.61 -5.09 -2.49
CA VAL A 38 4.97 -3.79 -2.68
C VAL A 38 5.54 -2.73 -1.73
N HIS A 39 5.69 -3.02 -0.44
CA HIS A 39 6.11 -2.01 0.55
C HIS A 39 7.47 -1.37 0.23
N PRO A 40 8.54 -2.12 -0.10
CA PRO A 40 9.83 -1.53 -0.45
C PRO A 40 9.77 -0.66 -1.72
N ALA A 41 8.86 -0.96 -2.65
CA ALA A 41 8.71 -0.20 -3.88
C ALA A 41 7.87 1.08 -3.70
N VAL A 42 6.93 1.10 -2.75
CA VAL A 42 6.04 2.24 -2.53
C VAL A 42 6.66 3.24 -1.55
N ARG A 43 7.41 2.80 -0.53
CA ARG A 43 7.98 3.68 0.51
C ARG A 43 8.83 4.85 -0.06
N PRO A 44 9.75 4.63 -1.03
CA PRO A 44 10.51 5.74 -1.62
C PRO A 44 9.64 6.76 -2.35
N ARG A 45 8.51 6.32 -2.93
CA ARG A 45 7.57 7.20 -3.63
C ARG A 45 6.80 8.09 -2.66
N ILE A 46 6.41 7.56 -1.50
CA ILE A 46 5.80 8.33 -0.42
C ILE A 46 6.78 9.40 0.08
N LEU A 47 8.03 9.02 0.36
CA LEU A 47 9.07 9.96 0.79
C LEU A 47 9.33 11.05 -0.27
N ALA A 48 9.41 10.68 -1.54
CA ALA A 48 9.58 11.65 -2.62
C ALA A 48 8.38 12.62 -2.71
N ALA A 49 7.15 12.15 -2.49
CA ALA A 49 5.97 13.01 -2.46
C ALA A 49 6.00 13.98 -1.28
N ILE A 50 6.42 13.54 -0.10
CA ILE A 50 6.59 14.40 1.09
C ILE A 50 7.63 15.49 0.80
N VAL A 51 8.80 15.13 0.28
CA VAL A 51 9.86 16.09 -0.07
C VAL A 51 9.40 17.08 -1.15
N ALA A 52 8.66 16.62 -2.15
CA ALA A 52 8.14 17.49 -3.20
C ALA A 52 7.11 18.50 -2.67
N ALA A 53 6.27 18.09 -1.71
CA ALA A 53 5.30 18.95 -1.05
C ALA A 53 5.99 20.01 -0.18
N ASP A 54 7.02 19.63 0.56
CA ASP A 54 7.85 20.55 1.35
C ASP A 54 8.53 21.60 0.46
N ALA A 55 9.08 21.19 -0.69
CA ALA A 55 9.74 22.07 -1.64
C ALA A 55 8.83 23.18 -2.22
N VAL A 56 7.51 22.96 -2.25
CA VAL A 56 6.53 23.97 -2.68
C VAL A 56 5.89 24.72 -1.51
N GLY A 57 6.36 24.49 -0.28
CA GLY A 57 5.83 25.12 0.93
C GLY A 57 4.41 24.67 1.28
N ALA A 58 4.06 23.41 0.98
CA ALA A 58 2.77 22.87 1.38
C ALA A 58 2.63 22.90 2.91
N PRO A 59 1.50 23.38 3.46
CA PRO A 59 1.35 23.50 4.90
C PRO A 59 1.20 22.14 5.61
N ALA A 60 0.79 21.10 4.88
CA ALA A 60 0.64 19.74 5.39
C ALA A 60 0.63 18.72 4.25
N VAL A 61 0.94 17.45 4.58
CA VAL A 61 0.79 16.28 3.72
C VAL A 61 0.00 15.22 4.48
N ILE A 62 -1.00 14.61 3.84
CA ILE A 62 -1.79 13.53 4.42
C ILE A 62 -1.36 12.20 3.80
N VAL A 63 -0.88 11.28 4.64
CA VAL A 63 -0.56 9.91 4.24
C VAL A 63 -1.71 9.01 4.68
N GLU A 64 -2.56 8.61 3.73
CA GLU A 64 -3.66 7.67 3.96
C GLU A 64 -3.22 6.24 3.60
N ALA A 65 -3.25 5.33 4.57
CA ALA A 65 -2.94 3.92 4.34
C ALA A 65 -3.73 3.02 5.29
N ILE A 66 -4.28 1.92 4.76
CA ILE A 66 -5.03 0.91 5.55
C ILE A 66 -4.16 0.33 6.66
N ARG A 67 -2.87 0.10 6.39
CA ARG A 67 -1.87 -0.39 7.34
C ARG A 67 -0.84 0.68 7.65
N LEU A 68 -1.29 1.88 8.04
CA LEU A 68 -0.40 3.01 8.32
C LEU A 68 0.60 2.66 9.44
N VAL A 69 0.12 2.05 10.52
CA VAL A 69 0.92 1.69 11.70
C VAL A 69 1.74 0.43 11.40
N GLU A 70 1.11 -0.66 10.98
CA GLU A 70 1.78 -1.94 10.75
C GLU A 70 2.77 -1.89 9.58
N GLY A 71 2.54 -0.98 8.62
CA GLY A 71 3.43 -0.73 7.50
C GLY A 71 4.62 0.19 7.83
N GLY A 72 4.71 0.69 9.08
CA GLY A 72 5.78 1.60 9.52
C GLY A 72 5.71 3.00 8.88
N LEU A 73 4.57 3.38 8.30
CA LEU A 73 4.39 4.71 7.69
C LEU A 73 4.04 5.76 8.74
N ALA A 74 3.46 5.36 9.87
CA ALA A 74 3.21 6.25 11.01
C ALA A 74 4.48 6.94 11.52
N GLU A 75 5.65 6.30 11.39
CA GLU A 75 6.95 6.89 11.74
C GLU A 75 7.35 8.08 10.85
N LEU A 76 6.70 8.25 9.71
CA LEU A 76 6.92 9.37 8.78
C LEU A 76 5.99 10.56 9.06
N CYS A 77 5.10 10.46 10.03
CA CYS A 77 4.06 11.45 10.29
C CYS A 77 4.30 12.14 11.64
N ASP A 78 4.13 13.47 11.67
CA ASP A 78 4.18 14.26 12.91
C ASP A 78 2.96 13.97 13.80
N GLU A 79 1.81 13.69 13.18
CA GLU A 79 0.57 13.32 13.83
C GLU A 79 -0.08 12.11 13.15
N VAL A 80 -0.73 11.25 13.95
CA VAL A 80 -1.47 10.08 13.45
C VAL A 80 -2.93 10.21 13.86
N TRP A 81 -3.81 10.25 12.86
CA TRP A 81 -5.25 10.39 13.07
C TRP A 81 -5.94 9.07 12.73
N LEU A 82 -6.73 8.56 13.67
CA LEU A 82 -7.52 7.34 13.49
C LEU A 82 -8.99 7.70 13.33
N VAL A 83 -9.61 7.20 12.26
CA VAL A 83 -11.06 7.26 12.08
C VAL A 83 -11.64 5.93 12.54
N VAL A 84 -12.57 5.98 13.49
CA VAL A 84 -13.23 4.80 14.07
C VAL A 84 -14.74 4.89 13.90
N CYS A 85 -15.39 3.75 13.71
CA CYS A 85 -16.85 3.57 13.76
C CYS A 85 -17.19 2.36 14.63
N ASP A 86 -18.47 2.17 14.94
CA ASP A 86 -18.91 0.93 15.61
C ASP A 86 -18.57 -0.28 14.71
N PRO A 87 -18.13 -1.42 15.26
CA PRO A 87 -17.84 -2.62 14.46
C PRO A 87 -19.01 -3.08 13.59
N ALA A 88 -20.26 -2.75 13.94
CA ALA A 88 -21.44 -3.05 13.13
C ALA A 88 -21.55 -2.19 11.85
N GLU A 89 -20.80 -1.08 11.78
CA GLU A 89 -20.81 -0.09 10.70
C GLU A 89 -19.48 -0.03 9.90
N GLN A 90 -18.56 -0.96 10.19
CA GLN A 90 -17.19 -0.99 9.69
C GLN A 90 -17.01 -1.81 8.41
#